data_AF-A0A368JXR1-F1
#
_entry.id   AF-A0A368JXR1-F1
#
_cell.length_a   1.000
_cell.length_b   1.000
_cell.length_c   1.000
_cell.angle_alpha   90.00
_cell.angle_beta   90.00
_cell.angle_gamma   90.00
#
_symmetry.space_group_name_H-M   'P 1'
#
loop_
_entity.id
_entity.type
_entity.pdbx_description
1 polymer ?
#
loop_
_entity_poly.entity_id
_entity_poly.type
_entity_poly.pdbx_seq_one_letter_code
_entity_poly.pdbx_strand_id
1 'polypeptide(L)'
;SNGAFKLTGHVPNDNLTVEKNPEYWDAANVKLDKVIFYPIDEAASVRRFEAKEMDLVYNFSADQIPRLRNAYGDSVHISPSLST
;
A
#
# COMPACT_ATOMS: atom_id res chain seq x y z
N SER A 1 10.40 0.53 -19.46
CA SER A 1 9.30 0.83 -18.52
C SER A 1 9.08 2.33 -18.50
N ASN A 2 7.90 2.80 -18.90
CA ASN A 2 7.63 4.25 -19.04
C ASN A 2 6.84 4.81 -17.85
N GLY A 3 6.69 4.02 -16.78
CA GLY A 3 6.01 4.43 -15.54
C GLY A 3 6.95 5.10 -14.54
N ALA A 4 6.35 5.67 -13.50
CA ALA A 4 7.05 6.37 -12.41
C ALA A 4 7.96 5.46 -11.57
N PHE A 5 7.70 4.15 -11.58
CA PHE A 5 8.47 3.15 -10.87
C PHE A 5 8.95 2.05 -11.81
N LYS A 6 10.12 1.49 -11.49
CA LYS A 6 10.71 0.31 -12.12
C LYS A 6 10.65 -0.87 -11.15
N LEU A 7 10.41 -2.07 -11.67
CA LEU A 7 10.47 -3.29 -10.89
C LEU A 7 11.94 -3.61 -10.56
N THR A 8 12.27 -3.74 -9.27
CA THR A 8 13.64 -4.09 -8.83
C THR A 8 13.71 -5.43 -8.13
N GLY A 9 12.61 -5.94 -7.59
CA GLY A 9 12.54 -7.27 -7.01
C GLY A 9 11.14 -7.86 -7.06
N HIS A 10 11.06 -9.16 -7.32
CA HIS A 10 9.81 -9.91 -7.24
C HIS A 10 10.10 -11.26 -6.59
N VAL A 11 9.63 -11.43 -5.36
CA VAL A 11 9.63 -12.71 -4.66
C VAL A 11 8.20 -13.23 -4.67
N PRO A 12 7.90 -14.29 -5.45
CA PRO A 12 6.55 -14.83 -5.55
C PRO A 12 5.95 -15.13 -4.19
N ASN A 13 4.69 -14.72 -3.98
CA ASN A 13 3.93 -14.87 -2.73
C ASN A 13 4.50 -14.16 -1.48
N ASP A 14 5.53 -13.32 -1.62
CA ASP A 14 6.12 -12.60 -0.49
C ASP A 14 6.12 -11.08 -0.69
N ASN A 15 6.85 -10.58 -1.69
CA ASN A 15 6.91 -9.14 -1.93
C ASN A 15 7.22 -8.78 -3.39
N LEU A 16 6.70 -7.62 -3.79
CA LEU A 16 7.02 -6.96 -5.04
C LEU A 16 7.63 -5.60 -4.72
N THR A 17 8.90 -5.44 -5.03
CA THR A 17 9.66 -4.22 -4.76
C THR A 17 9.82 -3.40 -6.04
N VAL A 18 9.37 -2.16 -5.99
CA VAL A 18 9.55 -1.18 -7.06
C VAL A 18 10.30 0.04 -6.56
N GLU A 19 11.15 0.61 -7.40
CA GLU A 19 11.92 1.82 -7.09
C GLU A 19 11.60 2.91 -8.09
N LYS A 20 11.82 4.17 -7.68
CA LYS A 20 11.65 5.33 -8.56
C LYS A 20 12.43 5.16 -9.86
N ASN A 21 11.76 5.43 -10.97
CA ASN A 21 12.37 5.42 -12.28
C ASN A 21 12.92 6.82 -12.63
N PRO A 22 14.25 7.03 -12.67
CA PRO A 22 14.82 8.33 -13.01
C PRO A 22 14.59 8.71 -14.48
N GLU A 23 14.30 7.74 -15.36
CA GLU A 23 14.00 7.97 -16.79
C GLU A 23 12.53 8.33 -17.03
N TYR A 24 11.70 8.37 -15.98
CA TYR A 24 10.32 8.80 -16.11
C TYR A 24 10.25 10.31 -16.40
N TRP A 25 9.42 10.70 -17.37
CA TRP A 25 9.30 12.09 -17.83
C TRP A 25 8.96 13.07 -16.69
N ASP A 26 8.28 12.61 -15.64
CA ASP A 26 7.93 13.40 -14.46
C ASP A 26 8.64 12.93 -13.17
N ALA A 27 9.84 12.35 -13.30
CA ALA A 27 10.59 11.84 -12.15
C ALA A 27 10.87 12.90 -11.06
N ALA A 28 10.90 14.19 -11.40
CA ALA A 28 11.08 15.28 -10.45
C ALA A 28 9.92 15.40 -9.42
N ASN A 29 8.70 15.03 -9.81
CA ASN A 29 7.52 15.10 -8.95
C ASN A 29 7.29 13.81 -8.14
N VAL A 30 7.91 12.70 -8.50
CA VAL A 30 7.84 11.45 -7.73
C VAL A 30 8.61 11.63 -6.41
N LYS A 31 7.90 11.70 -5.28
CA LYS A 31 8.49 11.85 -3.94
C LYS A 31 8.83 10.53 -3.24
N LEU A 32 8.26 9.43 -3.71
CA LEU A 32 8.50 8.10 -3.17
C LEU A 32 9.72 7.50 -3.87
N ASP A 33 10.72 7.10 -3.08
CA ASP A 33 11.93 6.48 -3.62
C ASP A 33 11.76 4.98 -3.88
N LYS A 34 10.99 4.30 -3.02
CA LYS A 34 10.76 2.86 -3.04
C LYS A 34 9.38 2.52 -2.52
N VAL A 35 8.73 1.54 -3.14
CA VAL A 35 7.45 0.98 -2.70
C VAL A 35 7.57 -0.54 -2.66
N ILE A 36 7.12 -1.15 -1.57
CA ILE A 36 7.11 -2.59 -1.38
C ILE A 36 5.65 -3.02 -1.25
N PHE A 37 5.18 -3.82 -2.20
CA PHE A 37 3.84 -4.40 -2.15
C PHE A 37 3.92 -5.80 -1.54
N TYR A 38 3.04 -6.07 -0.59
CA TYR A 38 2.89 -7.36 0.06
C TYR A 38 1.55 -7.97 -0.36
N PRO A 39 1.54 -9.11 -1.09
CA PRO A 39 0.32 -9.81 -1.48
C PRO A 39 -0.17 -10.66 -0.30
N ILE A 40 -0.68 -10.00 0.73
CA ILE A 40 -1.18 -10.64 1.95
C ILE A 40 -2.67 -10.34 2.13
N ASP A 41 -3.37 -11.20 2.88
CA ASP A 41 -4.80 -11.03 3.15
C ASP A 41 -5.09 -9.77 3.99
N GLU A 42 -6.32 -9.29 3.92
CA GLU A 42 -6.77 -8.08 4.64
C GLU A 42 -6.53 -8.19 6.16
N ALA A 43 -6.84 -9.34 6.76
CA ALA A 43 -6.64 -9.56 8.19
C ALA A 43 -5.16 -9.53 8.59
N ALA A 44 -4.27 -10.04 7.74
CA ALA A 44 -2.84 -10.00 7.97
C ALA A 44 -2.30 -8.57 7.77
N SER A 45 -2.81 -7.85 6.77
CA SER A 45 -2.45 -6.45 6.47
C SER A 45 -2.73 -5.53 7.65
N VAL A 46 -3.92 -5.63 8.24
CA VAL A 46 -4.29 -4.84 9.43
C VAL A 46 -3.34 -5.14 10.59
N ARG A 47 -3.05 -6.41 10.89
CA ARG A 47 -2.14 -6.77 11.99
C ARG A 47 -0.73 -6.24 11.78
N ARG A 48 -0.20 -6.30 10.55
CA ARG A 48 1.14 -5.76 10.23
C ARG A 48 1.17 -4.24 10.29
N PHE A 49 0.09 -3.58 9.92
CA PHE A 49 -0.06 -2.13 10.11
C PHE A 49 -0.07 -1.75 11.60
N GLU A 50 -0.82 -2.49 12.43
CA GLU A 50 -0.80 -2.30 13.89
C GLU A 50 0.60 -2.54 14.49
N ALA A 51 1.35 -3.49 13.93
CA ALA A 51 2.74 -3.77 14.28
C ALA A 51 3.75 -2.73 13.75
N LYS A 52 3.31 -1.72 13.00
CA LYS A 52 4.15 -0.72 12.32
C LYS A 52 5.12 -1.30 11.28
N GLU A 53 4.80 -2.47 10.75
CA GLU A 53 5.54 -3.11 9.65
C GLU A 53 5.03 -2.66 8.28
N MET A 54 3.86 -2.01 8.23
CA MET A 54 3.25 -1.47 7.02
C MET A 54 2.77 -0.05 7.25
N ASP A 55 3.01 0.82 6.25
CA ASP A 55 2.57 2.21 6.28
C ASP A 55 1.14 2.41 5.78
N LEU A 56 0.63 1.49 4.95
CA LEU A 56 -0.68 1.60 4.31
C LEU A 56 -1.34 0.24 4.14
N VAL A 57 -2.62 0.16 4.46
CA VAL A 57 -3.49 -0.99 4.22
C VAL A 57 -4.51 -0.60 3.16
N TYR A 58 -4.56 -1.37 2.07
CA TYR A 58 -5.41 -1.04 0.94
C TYR A 58 -6.88 -1.35 1.22
N ASN A 59 -7.15 -2.54 1.77
CA ASN A 59 -8.48 -3.00 2.12
C ASN A 59 -8.49 -3.65 3.51
N PHE A 60 -9.61 -3.50 4.20
CA PHE A 60 -9.87 -4.14 5.48
C PHE A 60 -11.35 -4.48 5.57
N SER A 61 -11.68 -5.52 6.35
CA SER A 61 -13.07 -5.93 6.56
C SER A 61 -13.90 -4.80 7.18
N ALA A 62 -15.11 -4.63 6.66
CA ALA A 62 -16.07 -3.64 7.14
C ALA A 62 -16.40 -3.81 8.63
N ASP A 63 -16.34 -5.03 9.15
CA ASP A 63 -16.58 -5.32 10.57
C ASP A 63 -15.53 -4.68 11.49
N GLN A 64 -14.34 -4.37 10.95
CA GLN A 64 -13.26 -3.72 11.68
C GLN A 64 -13.38 -2.19 11.69
N ILE A 65 -14.29 -1.60 10.90
CA ILE A 65 -14.46 -0.13 10.80
C ILE A 65 -14.63 0.53 12.18
N PRO A 66 -15.52 0.06 13.08
CA PRO A 66 -15.71 0.72 14.37
C PRO A 66 -14.43 0.69 15.22
N ARG A 67 -13.72 -0.45 15.22
CA ARG A 67 -12.47 -0.64 15.97
C ARG A 67 -11.36 0.25 15.43
N LEU A 68 -11.15 0.24 14.12
CA LEU A 68 -10.08 1.00 13.46
C LEU A 68 -10.34 2.50 13.57
N ARG A 69 -11.59 2.97 13.43
CA ARG A 69 -11.93 4.38 13.59
C ARG A 69 -11.70 4.86 15.02
N ASN A 70 -11.99 4.02 16.02
CA ASN A 70 -11.70 4.36 17.42
C ASN A 70 -10.20 4.42 17.73
N ALA A 71 -9.39 3.54 17.10
CA ALA A 71 -7.96 3.46 17.35
C ALA A 71 -7.12 4.47 16.54
N TYR A 72 -7.49 4.72 15.28
CA TYR A 72 -6.70 5.47 14.29
C TYR A 72 -7.40 6.72 13.76
N GLY A 73 -8.65 6.97 14.17
CA GLY A 73 -9.41 8.18 13.89
C GLY A 73 -9.44 8.51 12.40
N ASP A 74 -8.92 9.69 12.07
CA ASP A 74 -8.91 10.28 10.73
C ASP A 74 -7.98 9.53 9.74
N SER A 75 -7.14 8.61 10.21
CA SER A 75 -6.31 7.80 9.30
C SER A 75 -7.14 6.76 8.54
N VAL A 76 -8.34 6.43 9.03
CA VAL A 76 -9.24 5.44 8.42
C VAL A 76 -10.10 6.11 7.36
N HIS A 77 -9.68 5.97 6.11
CA HIS A 77 -10.40 6.48 4.95
C HIS A 77 -11.24 5.38 4.31
N ILE A 78 -12.53 5.65 4.10
CA ILE A 78 -13.46 4.74 3.42
C ILE A 78 -14.04 5.52 2.24
N SER A 79 -13.67 5.11 1.03
CA SER A 79 -14.23 5.63 -0.20
C SER A 79 -15.05 4.54 -0.90
N PRO A 80 -16.20 4.87 -1.51
CA PRO A 80 -16.90 3.92 -2.37
C PRO A 80 -15.97 3.47 -3.50
N SER A 81 -15.75 2.16 -3.64
CA SER A 81 -15.08 1.62 -4.81
C SER A 81 -16.11 1.40 -5.91
N LEU A 82 -15.88 1.97 -7.10
CA LEU A 82 -16.61 1.56 -8.29
C LEU A 82 -16.15 0.15 -8.66
N SER A 83 -16.96 -0.85 -8.30
CA SER A 83 -16.83 -2.19 -8.85
C SER A 83 -17.72 -2.23 -10.09
N THR A 84 -17.10 -2.25 -11.27
CA THR A 84 -17.77 -2.67 -12.52
C THR A 84 -17.74 -4.18 -12.66
#